data_AF-A0A7K6P359-F1
#
_entry.id   AF-A0A7K6P359-F1
#
_cell.length_a   1.000
_cell.length_b   1.000
_cell.length_c   1.000
_cell.angle_alpha   90.00
_cell.angle_beta   90.00
_cell.angle_gamma   90.00
#
_symmetry.space_group_name_H-M   'P 1'
#
loop_
_entity.id
_entity.type
_entity.pdbx_description
1 polymer ?
#
loop_
_entity_poly.entity_id
_entity_poly.type
_entity_poly.pdbx_seq_one_letter_code
_entity_poly.pdbx_strand_id
1 'polypeptide(L)'
;QAVPAGSHVRLNLQTGEREAKLPDSENGESDAREERRRKRYRHARHRVGWAVPFVNLGLAFLSVSVLSLFISHLHIWFPPSVFKAREEEVRKKFRPIEQLKEEFEKLNMKMETDYEIMVKLISKFNSSASTLDEKVAALYDLEYYVHQV
;
A
#
# COMPACT_ATOMS: atom_id res chain seq x y z
N GLN A 1 0.30 -3.25 -1.11
CA GLN A 1 0.95 -2.27 -0.22
C GLN A 1 0.38 -0.90 -0.54
N ALA A 2 -0.20 -0.18 0.44
CA ALA A 2 -0.82 1.11 0.18
C ALA A 2 0.24 2.17 -0.14
N VAL A 3 0.09 2.86 -1.28
CA VAL A 3 1.02 3.89 -1.74
C VAL A 3 0.80 5.18 -0.94
N PRO A 4 1.85 5.83 -0.41
CA PRO A 4 1.71 7.05 0.37
C PRO A 4 1.13 8.22 -0.44
N ALA A 5 0.27 9.01 0.20
CA ALA A 5 -0.42 10.14 -0.42
C ALA A 5 0.56 11.15 -1.03
N GLY A 6 0.39 11.46 -2.31
CA GLY A 6 1.24 12.38 -3.08
C GLY A 6 2.32 11.72 -3.94
N SER A 7 2.49 10.39 -3.87
CA SER A 7 3.29 9.65 -4.85
C SER A 7 2.49 9.50 -6.14
N HIS A 8 3.01 10.03 -7.25
CA HIS A 8 2.47 9.75 -8.58
C HIS A 8 2.77 8.29 -8.91
N VAL A 9 1.75 7.53 -9.32
CA VAL A 9 1.88 6.10 -9.65
C VAL A 9 1.65 5.96 -11.14
N ARG A 10 2.47 5.17 -11.83
CA ARG A 10 2.27 4.74 -13.22
C ARG A 10 2.04 3.23 -13.23
N LEU A 11 1.12 2.73 -14.03
CA LEU A 11 0.99 1.30 -14.30
C LEU A 11 1.93 0.91 -15.44
N ASN A 12 2.73 -0.11 -15.23
CA ASN A 12 3.51 -0.73 -16.30
C ASN A 12 2.62 -1.73 -17.05
N LEU A 13 2.23 -1.39 -18.29
CA LEU A 13 1.31 -2.22 -19.10
C LEU A 13 1.92 -3.54 -19.59
N GLN A 14 3.24 -3.73 -19.47
CA GLN A 14 3.90 -4.99 -19.83
C GLN A 14 3.92 -5.98 -18.66
N THR A 15 4.11 -5.48 -17.44
CA THR A 15 4.25 -6.32 -16.23
C THR A 15 2.99 -6.32 -15.35
N GLY A 16 2.08 -5.37 -15.54
CA GLY A 16 0.91 -5.15 -14.69
C GLY A 16 1.23 -4.50 -13.34
N GLU A 17 2.49 -4.12 -13.09
CA GLU A 17 2.91 -3.57 -11.79
C GLU A 17 2.68 -2.05 -11.71
N ARG A 18 2.25 -1.59 -10.53
CA ARG A 18 2.09 -0.16 -10.21
C ARG A 18 3.41 0.38 -9.65
N GLU A 19 4.08 1.23 -10.40
CA GLU A 19 5.38 1.80 -10.05
C GLU A 19 5.24 3.27 -9.62
N ALA A 20 6.00 3.69 -8.61
CA ALA A 20 6.09 5.12 -8.28
C ALA A 20 6.85 5.86 -9.38
N LYS A 21 6.21 6.86 -10.00
CA LYS A 21 6.86 7.75 -10.98
C LYS A 21 7.76 8.71 -10.21
N LEU A 22 9.08 8.54 -10.37
CA LEU A 22 10.06 9.50 -9.89
C LEU A 22 9.94 10.77 -10.76
N PRO A 23 9.88 11.98 -10.16
CA PRO A 23 9.91 13.20 -10.95
C PRO A 23 11.28 13.35 -11.61
N ASP A 24 11.29 13.64 -12.91
CA ASP A 24 12.51 13.99 -13.63
C ASP A 24 13.10 15.26 -13.00
N SER A 25 14.40 15.26 -12.74
CA SER A 25 15.11 16.29 -11.96
C SER A 25 15.22 17.66 -12.64
N GLU A 26 14.50 17.88 -13.74
CA GLU A 26 14.64 19.05 -14.60
C GLU A 26 13.37 19.88 -14.63
N ASN A 27 12.93 20.41 -13.48
CA ASN A 27 11.99 21.54 -13.43
C ASN A 27 12.27 22.38 -12.18
N GLY A 28 12.97 23.50 -12.37
CA GLY A 28 13.49 24.41 -11.32
C GLY A 28 12.46 25.22 -10.54
N GLU A 29 11.31 24.64 -10.20
CA GLU A 29 10.21 25.32 -9.49
C GLU A 29 9.94 24.73 -8.08
N SER A 30 10.85 23.89 -7.56
CA SER A 30 10.68 23.17 -6.30
C SER A 30 11.01 24.00 -5.05
N ASP A 31 11.94 24.96 -5.16
CA ASP A 31 12.52 25.65 -4.00
C ASP A 31 11.51 26.50 -3.21
N ALA A 32 10.61 27.20 -3.91
CA ALA A 32 9.59 28.04 -3.26
C ALA A 32 8.52 27.22 -2.51
N ARG A 33 8.25 25.98 -2.96
CA ARG A 33 7.27 25.08 -2.33
C ARG A 33 7.90 24.31 -1.17
N GLU A 34 9.17 23.93 -1.30
CA GLU A 34 10.01 23.31 -0.28
C GLU A 34 10.15 24.23 0.95
N GLU A 35 10.41 25.52 0.74
CA GLU A 35 10.60 26.47 1.84
C GLU A 35 9.32 26.75 2.63
N ARG A 36 8.16 26.82 1.95
CA ARG A 36 6.84 26.90 2.61
C ARG A 36 6.55 25.65 3.44
N ARG A 37 6.97 24.45 2.98
CA ARG A 37 6.89 23.21 3.78
C ARG A 37 7.81 23.28 5.00
N ARG A 38 9.06 23.71 4.85
CA ARG A 38 10.03 23.83 5.97
C ARG A 38 9.53 24.78 7.07
N LYS A 39 8.88 25.89 6.71
CA LYS A 39 8.28 26.81 7.70
C LYS A 39 7.14 26.16 8.49
N ARG A 40 6.32 25.28 7.88
CA ARG A 40 5.27 24.52 8.59
C ARG A 40 5.83 23.45 9.54
N TYR A 41 6.91 22.76 9.18
CA TYR A 41 7.53 21.75 10.06
C TYR A 41 8.20 22.37 11.29
N ARG A 42 8.67 23.62 11.22
CA ARG A 42 9.24 24.31 12.40
C ARG A 42 8.20 24.63 13.48
N HIS A 43 6.94 24.90 13.13
CA HIS A 43 5.89 25.19 14.10
C HIS A 43 5.28 23.93 14.77
N ALA A 44 5.36 22.77 14.13
CA ALA A 44 4.84 21.52 14.68
C ALA A 44 5.74 20.90 15.78
N ARG A 45 6.99 21.38 15.94
CA ARG A 45 7.98 20.77 16.83
C ARG A 45 7.84 21.14 18.31
N HIS A 46 6.90 22.03 18.67
CA HIS A 46 6.72 22.50 20.05
C HIS A 46 5.61 21.78 20.84
N ARG A 47 4.97 20.73 20.30
CA ARG A 47 3.85 20.06 21.00
C ARG A 47 3.80 18.54 21.03
N VAL A 48 4.75 17.79 20.46
CA VAL A 48 4.81 16.34 20.65
C VAL A 48 6.27 15.89 20.71
N GLY A 49 6.80 15.74 21.93
CA GLY A 49 8.06 15.07 22.16
C GLY A 49 7.87 13.56 22.05
N TRP A 50 8.10 12.98 20.88
CA TRP A 50 8.35 11.54 20.72
C TRP A 50 9.43 11.36 19.65
N ALA A 51 10.68 11.60 20.04
CA ALA A 51 11.83 11.15 19.28
C ALA A 51 12.05 9.67 19.61
N VAL A 52 11.45 8.78 18.82
CA VAL A 52 12.02 7.44 18.67
C VAL A 52 13.32 7.61 17.89
N PRO A 53 14.48 7.17 18.41
CA PRO A 53 15.71 7.20 17.65
C PRO A 53 15.55 6.24 16.46
N PHE A 54 15.35 6.81 15.27
CA PHE A 54 15.53 6.09 14.01
C PHE A 54 17.00 5.70 13.90
N VAL A 55 17.35 4.52 14.43
CA VAL A 55 18.58 3.84 14.02
C VAL A 55 18.34 3.30 12.61
N ASN A 56 18.99 3.96 11.65
CA ASN A 56 19.10 3.51 10.28
C ASN A 56 20.03 2.29 10.26
N LEU A 57 19.50 1.12 10.60
CA LEU A 57 20.17 -0.16 10.39
C LEU A 57 19.66 -0.73 9.08
N GLY A 58 20.51 -0.72 8.06
CA GLY A 58 20.27 -1.43 6.80
C GLY A 58 19.88 -2.89 7.08
N LEU A 59 18.75 -3.31 6.51
CA LEU A 59 18.09 -4.59 6.79
C LEU A 59 18.79 -5.78 6.11
N ALA A 60 20.10 -5.92 6.31
CA ALA A 60 20.85 -7.09 5.84
C ALA A 60 21.76 -7.59 6.98
N PHE A 61 21.45 -8.78 7.50
CA PHE A 61 22.24 -9.55 8.48
C PHE A 61 22.23 -9.10 9.95
N LEU A 62 21.05 -9.04 10.58
CA LEU A 62 20.99 -9.21 12.04
C LEU A 62 20.92 -10.70 12.36
N SER A 63 21.91 -11.24 13.08
CA SER A 63 21.87 -12.61 13.56
C SER A 63 20.76 -12.79 14.60
N VAL A 64 20.26 -14.03 14.75
CA VAL A 64 19.19 -14.37 15.71
C VAL A 64 19.56 -13.94 17.14
N SER A 65 20.84 -14.01 17.50
CA SER A 65 21.35 -13.58 18.81
C SER A 65 21.21 -12.07 19.04
N VAL A 66 21.48 -11.25 18.02
CA VAL A 66 21.38 -9.79 18.12
C VAL A 66 19.91 -9.35 18.14
N LEU A 67 19.07 -9.99 17.33
CA LEU A 67 17.62 -9.77 17.35
C LEU A 67 17.02 -10.14 18.71
N SER A 68 17.45 -11.26 19.30
CA SER A 68 17.03 -11.70 20.63
C SER A 68 17.39 -10.68 21.72
N LEU A 69 18.63 -10.17 21.73
CA LEU A 69 19.07 -9.15 22.68
C LEU A 69 18.26 -7.85 22.54
N PHE A 70 17.97 -7.45 21.30
CA PHE A 70 17.13 -6.29 21.02
C PHE A 70 15.70 -6.47 21.55
N ILE A 71 15.09 -7.64 21.33
CA ILE A 71 13.76 -7.97 21.84
C ILE A 71 13.76 -7.97 23.39
N SER A 72 14.79 -8.52 24.03
CA SER A 72 14.92 -8.47 25.49
C SER A 72 15.01 -7.04 26.01
N HIS A 73 15.76 -6.15 25.33
CA HIS A 73 15.87 -4.75 25.72
C HIS A 73 14.55 -3.99 25.52
N LEU A 74 13.82 -4.29 24.44
CA LEU A 74 12.50 -3.72 24.18
C LEU A 74 11.47 -4.14 25.24
N HIS A 75 11.55 -5.37 25.74
CA HIS A 75 10.69 -5.91 26.80
C HIS A 75 10.91 -5.20 28.15
N ILE A 76 12.13 -4.75 28.42
CA ILE A 76 12.45 -3.95 29.63
C ILE A 76 11.76 -2.57 29.55
N TRP A 77 11.76 -1.95 28.38
CA TRP A 77 11.16 -0.63 28.18
C TRP A 77 9.63 -0.68 28.01
N PHE A 78 9.11 -1.77 27.45
CA PHE A 78 7.68 -1.99 27.25
C PHE A 78 7.28 -3.34 27.84
N PRO A 79 6.82 -3.37 29.11
CA PRO A 79 6.45 -4.61 29.77
C PRO A 79 5.27 -5.28 29.03
N PRO A 80 5.28 -6.61 28.85
CA PRO A 80 4.27 -7.36 28.09
C PRO A 80 2.85 -7.21 28.62
N SER A 81 2.69 -6.82 29.89
CA SER A 81 1.38 -6.56 30.49
C SER A 81 0.61 -5.46 29.75
N VAL A 82 1.30 -4.45 29.21
CA VAL A 82 0.68 -3.37 28.42
C VAL A 82 0.23 -3.87 27.04
N PHE A 83 1.00 -4.76 26.43
CA PHE A 83 0.62 -5.37 25.14
C PHE A 83 -0.54 -6.35 25.28
N LYS A 84 -0.56 -7.17 26.33
CA LYS A 84 -1.65 -8.13 26.59
C LYS A 84 -2.99 -7.45 26.83
N ALA A 85 -3.03 -6.38 27.63
CA ALA A 85 -4.26 -5.61 27.85
C ALA A 85 -4.81 -5.02 26.54
N ARG A 86 -3.94 -4.44 25.71
CA ARG A 86 -4.32 -3.91 24.40
C ARG A 86 -4.72 -5.02 23.41
N GLU A 87 -4.08 -6.17 23.46
CA GLU A 87 -4.40 -7.33 22.62
C GLU A 87 -5.80 -7.88 22.93
N GLU A 88 -6.17 -7.98 24.21
CA GLU A 88 -7.51 -8.43 24.62
C GLU A 88 -8.60 -7.42 24.20
N GLU A 89 -8.34 -6.13 24.33
CA GLU A 89 -9.25 -5.10 23.81
C GLU A 89 -9.42 -5.19 22.29
N VAL A 90 -8.34 -5.46 21.56
CA VAL A 90 -8.36 -5.64 20.10
C VAL A 90 -9.11 -6.92 19.73
N ARG A 91 -8.85 -8.05 20.42
CA ARG A 91 -9.55 -9.33 20.20
C ARG A 91 -11.05 -9.23 20.46
N LYS A 92 -11.50 -8.36 21.38
CA LYS A 92 -12.92 -8.09 21.61
C LYS A 92 -13.55 -7.20 20.52
N LYS A 93 -12.76 -6.36 19.86
CA LYS A 93 -13.22 -5.43 18.83
C LYS A 93 -13.38 -6.07 17.45
N PHE A 94 -12.68 -7.18 17.17
CA PHE A 94 -12.68 -7.83 15.87
C PHE A 94 -13.21 -9.26 15.95
N ARG A 95 -13.84 -9.71 14.86
CA ARG A 95 -14.28 -11.11 14.69
C ARG A 95 -13.05 -12.04 14.64
N PRO A 96 -13.18 -13.32 15.05
CA PRO A 96 -12.07 -14.27 15.00
C PRO A 96 -11.61 -14.51 13.56
N ILE A 97 -10.29 -14.58 13.37
CA ILE A 97 -9.68 -14.63 12.04
C ILE A 97 -10.10 -15.87 11.24
N GLU A 98 -10.43 -16.96 11.93
CA GLU A 98 -10.92 -18.21 11.35
C GLU A 98 -12.27 -17.99 10.66
N GLN A 99 -13.19 -17.25 11.29
CA GLN A 99 -14.48 -16.91 10.69
C GLN A 99 -14.31 -15.99 9.48
N LEU A 100 -13.43 -14.99 9.57
CA LEU A 100 -13.16 -14.13 8.41
C LEU A 100 -12.56 -14.91 7.25
N LYS A 101 -11.67 -15.87 7.50
CA LYS A 101 -11.09 -16.72 6.45
C LYS A 101 -12.16 -17.56 5.76
N GLU A 102 -13.03 -18.18 6.54
CA GLU A 102 -14.13 -18.98 5.99
C GLU A 102 -15.14 -18.10 5.22
N GLU A 103 -15.50 -16.92 5.73
CA GLU A 103 -16.34 -15.95 5.02
C GLU A 103 -15.67 -15.45 3.73
N PHE A 104 -14.36 -15.19 3.76
CA PHE A 104 -13.59 -14.74 2.59
C PHE A 104 -13.50 -15.82 1.51
N GLU A 105 -13.27 -17.08 1.91
CA GLU A 105 -13.28 -18.23 1.00
C GLU A 105 -14.66 -18.45 0.39
N LYS A 106 -15.74 -18.35 1.19
CA LYS A 106 -17.13 -18.42 0.70
C LYS A 106 -17.48 -17.30 -0.26
N LEU A 107 -16.91 -16.12 -0.07
CA LEU A 107 -17.16 -14.96 -0.94
C LEU A 107 -16.51 -15.10 -2.32
N ASN A 108 -15.65 -16.10 -2.54
CA ASN A 108 -14.98 -16.40 -3.83
C ASN A 108 -14.59 -15.14 -4.60
N MET A 109 -14.04 -14.15 -3.88
CA MET A 109 -13.65 -12.87 -4.44
C MET A 109 -12.42 -13.11 -5.31
N LYS A 110 -12.64 -13.32 -6.60
CA LYS A 110 -11.58 -13.23 -7.60
C LYS A 110 -11.14 -11.77 -7.63
N MET A 111 -10.11 -11.44 -6.84
CA MET A 111 -9.46 -10.14 -6.92
C MET A 111 -8.65 -10.12 -8.21
N GLU A 112 -9.33 -9.79 -9.30
CA GLU A 112 -8.69 -9.58 -10.59
C GLU A 112 -8.01 -8.22 -10.55
N THR A 113 -6.76 -8.18 -10.98
CA THR A 113 -6.06 -6.90 -11.15
C THR A 113 -6.66 -6.14 -12.33
N ASP A 114 -6.57 -4.80 -12.32
CA ASP A 114 -7.08 -3.98 -13.42
C ASP A 114 -6.50 -4.43 -14.78
N TYR A 115 -5.23 -4.87 -14.79
CA TYR A 115 -4.59 -5.46 -15.96
C TYR A 115 -5.26 -6.75 -16.43
N GLU A 116 -5.55 -7.69 -15.53
CA GLU A 116 -6.25 -8.93 -15.86
C GLU A 116 -7.66 -8.66 -16.43
N ILE A 117 -8.34 -7.65 -15.89
CA ILE A 117 -9.65 -7.20 -16.38
C ILE A 117 -9.49 -6.65 -17.81
N MET A 118 -8.51 -5.78 -18.07
CA MET A 118 -8.25 -5.24 -19.41
C MET A 118 -7.94 -6.36 -20.43
N VAL A 119 -7.11 -7.34 -20.06
CA VAL A 119 -6.79 -8.49 -20.93
C VAL A 119 -8.04 -9.31 -21.26
N LYS A 120 -8.95 -9.48 -20.31
CA LYS A 120 -10.24 -10.16 -20.53
C LYS A 120 -11.17 -9.37 -21.44
N LEU A 121 -11.21 -8.05 -21.30
CA LEU A 121 -12.01 -7.19 -22.18
C LEU A 121 -11.49 -7.26 -23.63
N ILE A 122 -10.16 -7.23 -23.80
CA ILE A 122 -9.51 -7.40 -25.11
C ILE A 122 -9.80 -8.79 -25.71
N SER A 123 -9.71 -9.86 -24.91
CA SER A 123 -9.99 -11.21 -25.40
C SER A 123 -11.47 -11.41 -25.74
N LYS A 124 -12.38 -10.81 -24.97
CA LYS A 124 -13.82 -10.78 -25.27
C LYS A 124 -14.11 -10.02 -26.56
N PHE A 125 -13.46 -8.88 -26.78
CA PHE A 125 -13.57 -8.11 -28.01
C PHE A 125 -13.08 -8.90 -29.25
N ASN A 126 -11.93 -9.58 -29.11
CA ASN A 126 -11.33 -10.39 -30.18
C ASN A 126 -12.05 -11.73 -30.42
N SER A 127 -12.90 -12.17 -29.49
CA SER A 127 -13.65 -13.40 -29.64
C SER A 127 -14.69 -13.28 -30.76
N SER A 128 -14.65 -14.19 -31.72
CA SER A 128 -15.63 -14.26 -32.82
C SER A 128 -17.03 -14.66 -32.35
N ALA A 129 -17.15 -15.21 -31.13
CA ALA A 129 -18.42 -15.62 -30.52
C ALA A 129 -19.17 -14.48 -29.83
N SER A 130 -18.53 -13.32 -29.60
CA SER A 130 -19.16 -12.19 -28.90
C SER A 130 -19.98 -11.34 -29.85
N THR A 131 -21.16 -10.92 -29.40
CA THR A 131 -22.08 -10.08 -30.18
C THR A 131 -21.52 -8.65 -30.34
N LEU A 132 -21.98 -7.91 -31.35
CA LEU A 132 -21.49 -6.54 -31.60
C LEU A 132 -21.70 -5.63 -30.37
N ASP A 133 -22.83 -5.76 -29.69
CA ASP A 133 -23.17 -4.96 -28.50
C ASP A 133 -22.24 -5.28 -27.33
N GLU A 134 -21.92 -6.56 -27.11
CA GLU A 134 -20.95 -6.98 -26.11
C GLU A 134 -19.54 -6.48 -26.40
N LYS A 135 -19.15 -6.39 -27.68
CA LYS A 135 -17.86 -5.83 -28.10
C LYS A 135 -17.81 -4.33 -27.85
N VAL A 136 -18.89 -3.61 -28.14
CA VAL A 136 -19.01 -2.18 -27.86
C VAL A 136 -18.95 -1.91 -26.36
N ALA A 137 -19.69 -2.68 -25.55
CA ALA A 137 -19.63 -2.59 -24.10
C ALA A 137 -18.21 -2.87 -23.56
N ALA A 138 -17.55 -3.92 -24.07
CA ALA A 138 -16.19 -4.26 -23.66
C ALA A 138 -15.18 -3.15 -23.99
N LEU A 139 -15.38 -2.41 -25.09
CA LEU A 139 -14.54 -1.26 -25.45
C LEU A 139 -14.74 -0.07 -24.51
N TYR A 140 -15.99 0.25 -24.14
CA TYR A 140 -16.27 1.32 -23.18
C TYR A 140 -15.65 1.02 -21.80
N ASP A 141 -15.79 -0.23 -21.34
CA ASP A 141 -15.17 -0.66 -20.09
C ASP A 141 -13.64 -0.57 -20.20
N LEU A 142 -13.06 -1.01 -21.32
CA LEU A 142 -11.61 -0.97 -21.52
C LEU A 142 -11.06 0.46 -21.53
N GLU A 143 -11.75 1.38 -22.20
CA GLU A 143 -11.44 2.81 -22.19
C GLU A 143 -11.42 3.34 -20.75
N TYR A 144 -12.42 2.98 -19.94
CA TYR A 144 -12.49 3.38 -18.54
C TYR A 144 -11.29 2.89 -17.73
N TYR A 145 -10.85 1.65 -17.92
CA TYR A 145 -9.67 1.12 -17.22
C TYR A 145 -8.36 1.74 -17.71
N VAL A 146 -8.22 2.03 -19.00
CA VAL A 146 -7.02 2.71 -19.55
C VAL A 146 -6.93 4.15 -19.05
N HIS A 147 -8.04 4.87 -18.86
CA HIS A 147 -8.04 6.23 -18.33
C HIS A 147 -7.63 6.34 -16.85
N GLN A 148 -7.76 5.27 -16.07
CA GLN A 148 -7.36 5.27 -14.66
C GLN A 148 -5.84 5.23 -14.45
N VAL A 149 -5.08 4.97 -15.52
CA VAL A 149 -3.66 4.64 -15.50
C VAL A 149 -2.78 5.85 -15.81
#